data_AF-W7YBI5-F1
#
_entry.id   AF-W7YBI5-F1
#
_cell.length_a   1.000
_cell.length_b   1.000
_cell.length_c   1.000
_cell.angle_alpha   90.00
_cell.angle_beta   90.00
_cell.angle_gamma   90.00
#
_symmetry.space_group_name_H-M   'P 1'
#
loop_
_entity.id
_entity.type
_entity.pdbx_description
1 polymer ?
#
loop_
_entity_poly.entity_id
_entity_poly.type
_entity_poly.pdbx_seq_one_letter_code
_entity_poly.pdbx_strand_id
1 'polypeptide(L)'
;MGSYKSSSGSEISLNAQNIPQGSVIVTSGGIKLVENVDYTVDYSFGTVKIINQGLLSSGSPIQVSLESQSLFNLQTKTLMGTHLNYQFNEDFNIGGTIMHLREQPLTQKVSVGDEPIANTIYGFNTSYFSESQWLTNALNALPLLQVKEPSSISFEGEFAQLIPGHPNIIEDEGESYIDDFEGTKISIDMRNWTAWSLASTPQGQDMFPDAVDK
;
A
#
# COMPACT_ATOMS: atom_id res chain seq x y z
N MET A 1 -4.89 -19.52 11.87
CA MET A 1 -4.07 -18.63 11.02
C MET A 1 -2.71 -19.30 10.84
N GLY A 2 -2.15 -19.27 9.63
CA GLY A 2 -0.87 -19.88 9.31
C GLY A 2 -0.12 -19.02 8.31
N SER A 3 1.21 -19.04 8.37
CA SER A 3 2.08 -18.40 7.39
C SER A 3 2.74 -19.48 6.53
N TYR A 4 2.82 -19.24 5.23
CA TYR A 4 3.56 -20.05 4.27
C TYR A 4 4.52 -19.13 3.53
N LYS A 5 5.77 -19.56 3.39
CA LYS A 5 6.80 -18.80 2.65
C LYS A 5 7.01 -19.49 1.31
N SER A 6 6.79 -18.78 0.20
CA SER A 6 7.26 -19.25 -1.10
C SER A 6 8.79 -19.20 -1.11
N SER A 7 9.45 -20.28 -1.55
CA SER A 7 10.89 -20.38 -1.91
C SER A 7 11.89 -19.63 -1.01
N SER A 8 12.78 -20.36 -0.32
CA SER A 8 13.96 -19.76 0.35
C SER A 8 14.98 -19.26 -0.69
N GLY A 9 14.70 -18.13 -1.31
CA GLY A 9 15.65 -17.36 -2.11
C GLY A 9 15.99 -16.03 -1.44
N SER A 10 17.08 -15.40 -1.86
CA SER A 10 17.39 -14.00 -1.57
C SER A 10 16.51 -13.02 -2.36
N GLU A 11 15.54 -13.54 -3.12
CA GLU A 11 14.68 -12.81 -4.03
C GLU A 11 13.23 -12.84 -3.53
N ILE A 12 12.61 -11.66 -3.52
CA ILE A 12 11.23 -11.41 -3.08
C ILE A 12 10.47 -10.94 -4.31
N SER A 13 9.48 -11.72 -4.76
CA SER A 13 8.56 -11.30 -5.83
C SER A 13 7.58 -10.27 -5.29
N LEU A 14 7.46 -9.15 -5.99
CA LEU A 14 6.50 -8.08 -5.70
C LEU A 14 5.14 -8.30 -6.36
N ASN A 15 5.03 -9.32 -7.22
CA ASN A 15 3.81 -9.66 -7.98
C ASN A 15 3.21 -8.47 -8.75
N ALA A 16 4.06 -7.50 -9.14
CA ALA A 16 3.71 -6.33 -9.91
C ALA A 16 4.72 -6.18 -11.05
N GLN A 17 4.27 -5.73 -12.21
CA GLN A 17 5.14 -5.49 -13.37
C GLN A 17 5.17 -3.98 -13.67
N ASN A 18 6.29 -3.51 -14.23
CA ASN A 18 6.50 -2.10 -14.58
C ASN A 18 6.32 -1.14 -13.38
N ILE A 19 7.04 -1.42 -12.30
CA ILE A 19 6.97 -0.64 -11.07
C ILE A 19 7.74 0.69 -11.28
N PRO A 20 7.19 1.85 -10.88
CA PRO A 20 7.91 3.12 -10.93
C PRO A 20 9.24 3.05 -10.19
N GLN A 21 10.30 3.63 -10.76
CA GLN A 21 11.60 3.68 -10.10
C GLN A 21 11.53 4.46 -8.78
N GLY A 22 12.13 3.93 -7.72
CA GLY A 22 12.15 4.56 -6.39
C GLY A 22 10.87 4.42 -5.57
N SER A 23 9.82 3.75 -6.08
CA SER A 23 8.58 3.52 -5.31
C SER A 23 8.65 2.33 -4.34
N VAL A 24 9.75 1.57 -4.37
CA VAL A 24 9.96 0.41 -3.51
C VAL A 24 10.69 0.85 -2.24
N ILE A 25 10.06 0.63 -1.09
CA ILE A 25 10.63 0.87 0.23
C ILE A 25 10.79 -0.48 0.93
N VAL A 26 12.04 -0.84 1.22
CA VAL A 26 12.36 -2.07 1.95
C VAL A 26 12.79 -1.71 3.37
N THR A 27 12.20 -2.38 4.35
CA THR A 27 12.55 -2.22 5.77
C THR A 27 12.88 -3.57 6.41
N SER A 28 13.78 -3.57 7.39
CA SER A 28 14.09 -4.73 8.23
C SER A 28 14.19 -4.28 9.68
N GLY A 29 13.44 -4.93 10.57
CA GLY A 29 13.43 -4.56 12.00
C GLY A 29 13.06 -3.09 12.27
N GLY A 30 12.28 -2.46 11.38
CA GLY A 30 11.89 -1.05 11.48
C GLY A 30 12.88 -0.05 10.85
N ILE A 31 14.04 -0.51 10.35
CA ILE A 31 15.04 0.34 9.69
C ILE A 31 14.84 0.27 8.17
N LYS A 32 14.81 1.43 7.51
CA LYS A 32 14.80 1.52 6.04
C LYS A 32 16.16 1.10 5.48
N LEU A 33 16.13 0.12 4.58
CA LEU A 33 17.32 -0.38 3.90
C LEU A 33 17.68 0.53 2.72
N VAL A 34 18.95 0.49 2.31
CA VAL A 34 19.47 1.32 1.22
C VAL A 34 19.55 0.51 -0.09
N GLU A 35 18.92 1.02 -1.14
CA GLU A 35 18.99 0.41 -2.47
C GLU A 35 20.42 0.46 -3.03
N ASN A 36 20.86 -0.60 -3.70
CA ASN A 36 22.21 -0.87 -4.19
C ASN A 36 23.29 -1.10 -3.11
N VAL A 37 22.93 -1.06 -1.83
CA VAL A 37 23.82 -1.39 -0.71
C VAL A 37 23.30 -2.62 0.02
N ASP A 38 22.03 -2.61 0.42
CA ASP A 38 21.39 -3.69 1.16
C ASP A 38 20.57 -4.62 0.26
N TYR A 39 19.95 -4.06 -0.78
CA TYR A 39 19.13 -4.78 -1.76
C TYR A 39 19.20 -4.12 -3.14
N THR A 40 18.79 -4.84 -4.18
CA THR A 40 18.58 -4.31 -5.53
C THR A 40 17.16 -4.59 -5.99
N VAL A 41 16.61 -3.74 -6.86
CA VAL A 41 15.24 -3.90 -7.39
C VAL A 41 15.28 -4.08 -8.90
N ASP A 42 14.63 -5.12 -9.39
CA ASP A 42 14.25 -5.23 -10.79
C ASP A 42 12.85 -4.65 -10.98
N TYR A 43 12.78 -3.42 -11.45
CA TYR A 43 11.53 -2.69 -11.67
C TYR A 43 10.71 -3.23 -12.85
N SER A 44 11.34 -3.95 -13.78
CA SER A 44 10.65 -4.51 -14.95
C SER A 44 9.89 -5.77 -14.58
N PHE A 45 10.57 -6.67 -13.85
CA PHE A 45 10.01 -7.95 -13.43
C PHE A 45 9.38 -7.93 -12.03
N GLY A 46 9.58 -6.84 -11.27
CA GLY A 46 9.03 -6.66 -9.94
C GLY A 46 9.65 -7.61 -8.91
N THR A 47 10.98 -7.67 -8.87
CA THR A 47 11.70 -8.55 -7.93
C THR A 47 12.66 -7.74 -7.09
N VAL A 48 12.66 -7.94 -5.78
CA VAL A 48 13.66 -7.37 -4.85
C VAL A 48 14.65 -8.45 -4.47
N LYS A 49 15.94 -8.17 -4.64
CA LYS A 49 17.02 -9.07 -4.25
C LYS A 49 17.81 -8.50 -3.09
N ILE A 50 17.84 -9.22 -1.98
CA ILE A 50 18.63 -8.85 -0.81
C ILE A 50 20.09 -9.26 -1.06
N ILE A 51 21.00 -8.29 -1.04
CA ILE A 51 22.44 -8.52 -1.29
C ILE A 51 23.24 -8.50 0.02
N ASN A 52 22.74 -7.86 1.07
CA ASN A 52 23.38 -7.86 2.39
C ASN A 52 23.18 -9.21 3.10
N GLN A 53 24.28 -9.95 3.23
CA GLN A 53 24.32 -11.28 3.85
C GLN A 53 24.04 -11.26 5.35
N GLY A 54 24.30 -10.14 6.03
CA GLY A 54 23.97 -9.97 7.44
C GLY A 54 22.46 -10.02 7.66
N LEU A 55 21.68 -9.45 6.74
CA LEU A 55 20.23 -9.48 6.81
C LEU A 55 19.68 -10.89 6.54
N LEU A 56 20.24 -11.59 5.55
CA LEU A 56 19.82 -12.97 5.21
C LEU A 56 20.14 -13.96 6.35
N SER A 57 21.28 -13.82 7.00
CA SER A 57 21.69 -14.71 8.11
C SER A 57 20.99 -14.41 9.43
N SER A 58 20.58 -13.16 9.66
CA SER A 58 19.87 -12.75 10.88
C SER A 58 18.45 -13.34 11.00
N GLY A 59 17.85 -13.75 9.88
CA GLY A 59 16.46 -14.20 9.85
C GLY A 59 15.44 -13.09 10.17
N SER A 60 15.88 -11.82 10.20
CA SER A 60 15.01 -10.67 10.46
C SER A 60 13.92 -10.57 9.39
N PRO A 61 12.65 -10.29 9.79
CA PRO A 61 11.59 -10.09 8.82
C PRO A 61 11.86 -8.85 7.97
N ILE A 62 11.85 -9.05 6.65
CA ILE A 62 11.99 -7.98 5.66
C ILE A 62 10.59 -7.64 5.14
N GLN A 63 10.21 -6.37 5.26
CA GLN A 63 8.96 -5.85 4.74
C GLN A 63 9.25 -5.02 3.50
N VAL A 64 8.44 -5.22 2.46
CA VAL A 64 8.53 -4.43 1.23
C VAL A 64 7.19 -3.73 1.03
N SER A 65 7.25 -2.42 0.93
CA SER A 65 6.11 -1.58 0.53
C SER A 65 6.36 -1.07 -0.88
N LEU A 66 5.33 -1.06 -1.70
CA LEU A 66 5.39 -0.58 -3.07
C LEU A 66 4.16 0.29 -3.35
N GLU A 67 4.36 1.34 -4.12
CA GLU A 67 3.28 2.07 -4.76
C GLU A 67 3.13 1.53 -6.20
N SER A 68 2.05 0.80 -6.46
CA SER A 68 1.75 0.23 -7.77
C SER A 68 0.68 1.05 -8.47
N GLN A 69 0.93 1.42 -9.72
CA GLN A 69 -0.07 2.00 -10.62
C GLN A 69 -0.93 0.89 -11.25
N SER A 70 -1.58 0.07 -10.41
CA SER A 70 -2.54 -0.91 -10.93
C SER A 70 -3.81 -0.18 -11.36
N LEU A 71 -3.98 -0.01 -12.67
CA LEU A 71 -5.06 0.73 -13.33
C LEU A 71 -6.48 0.14 -13.13
N PHE A 72 -6.66 -0.85 -12.26
CA PHE A 72 -7.95 -1.53 -12.10
C PHE A 72 -8.87 -0.89 -11.05
N ASN A 73 -8.49 0.24 -10.47
CA ASN A 73 -9.35 1.01 -9.58
C ASN A 73 -9.85 2.27 -10.30
N LEU A 74 -11.14 2.26 -10.70
CA LEU A 74 -11.78 3.34 -11.47
C LEU A 74 -12.02 4.62 -10.64
N GLN A 75 -11.62 4.63 -9.37
CA GLN A 75 -11.81 5.74 -8.48
C GLN A 75 -10.77 6.84 -8.73
N THR A 76 -11.23 8.06 -8.99
CA THR A 76 -10.32 9.19 -9.20
C THR A 76 -9.75 9.65 -7.86
N LYS A 77 -8.42 9.67 -7.74
CA LYS A 77 -7.69 10.19 -6.57
C LYS A 77 -7.06 11.52 -6.90
N THR A 78 -7.29 12.53 -6.07
CA THR A 78 -6.71 13.87 -6.22
C THR A 78 -5.89 14.19 -4.98
N LEU A 79 -4.58 14.38 -5.16
CA LEU A 79 -3.66 14.83 -4.12
C LEU A 79 -3.27 16.28 -4.42
N MET A 80 -3.57 17.19 -3.49
CA MET A 80 -3.13 18.58 -3.55
C MET A 80 -2.34 18.91 -2.31
N GLY A 81 -1.24 19.64 -2.45
CA GLY A 81 -0.45 20.01 -1.30
C GLY A 81 0.67 20.97 -1.65
N THR A 82 1.32 21.46 -0.61
CA THR A 82 2.51 22.29 -0.72
C THR A 82 3.53 21.86 0.33
N HIS A 83 4.79 22.01 -0.03
CA HIS A 83 5.91 21.83 0.88
C HIS A 83 6.74 23.11 0.84
N LEU A 84 7.01 23.67 2.01
CA LEU A 84 7.85 24.84 2.19
C LEU A 84 9.09 24.43 2.97
N ASN A 85 10.27 24.67 2.39
CA ASN A 85 11.54 24.41 3.05
C ASN A 85 12.30 25.74 3.21
N TYR A 86 12.77 26.00 4.41
CA TYR A 86 13.57 27.18 4.72
C TYR A 86 14.93 26.73 5.27
N GLN A 87 15.97 27.06 4.51
CA GLN A 87 17.36 26.82 4.90
C GLN A 87 17.86 28.04 5.69
N PHE A 88 18.07 27.88 7.00
CA PHE A 88 18.60 28.96 7.83
C PHE A 88 20.10 29.17 7.59
N ASN A 89 20.83 28.08 7.36
CA ASN A 89 22.25 28.06 6.98
C ASN A 89 22.59 26.73 6.27
N GLU A 90 23.84 26.55 5.87
CA GLU A 90 24.29 25.32 5.17
C GLU A 90 24.06 24.04 5.98
N ASP A 91 24.05 24.17 7.32
CA ASP A 91 24.00 23.07 8.29
C ASP A 91 22.58 22.81 8.84
N PHE A 92 21.61 23.71 8.65
CA PHE A 92 20.31 23.66 9.32
C PHE A 92 19.16 24.11 8.42
N ASN A 93 18.14 23.27 8.33
CA ASN A 93 16.91 23.53 7.60
C ASN A 93 15.67 23.08 8.36
N ILE A 94 14.56 23.74 8.06
CA ILE A 94 13.23 23.39 8.53
C ILE A 94 12.27 23.34 7.36
N GLY A 95 11.43 22.32 7.32
CA GLY A 95 10.38 22.15 6.33
C GLY A 95 9.01 22.03 6.99
N GLY A 96 7.99 22.43 6.25
CA GLY A 96 6.59 22.23 6.58
C GLY A 96 5.84 21.69 5.38
N THR A 97 5.04 20.66 5.59
CA THR A 97 4.24 20.02 4.55
C THR A 97 2.77 20.11 4.92
N ILE A 98 1.91 20.41 3.94
CA ILE A 98 0.48 20.19 4.06
C ILE A 98 -0.02 19.57 2.75
N MET A 99 -0.79 18.49 2.86
CA MET A 99 -1.34 17.74 1.75
C MET A 99 -2.77 17.33 2.06
N HIS A 100 -3.60 17.30 1.04
CA HIS A 100 -4.97 16.84 1.09
C HIS A 100 -5.17 15.81 -0.03
N LEU A 101 -5.49 14.58 0.37
CA LEU A 101 -5.80 13.47 -0.52
C LEU A 101 -7.30 13.23 -0.49
N ARG A 102 -7.95 13.33 -1.64
CA ARG A 102 -9.38 13.05 -1.79
C ARG A 102 -9.63 12.00 -2.86
N GLU A 103 -10.45 11.03 -2.52
CA GLU A 103 -10.98 10.03 -3.45
C GLU A 103 -12.41 10.39 -3.83
N GLN A 104 -12.71 10.30 -5.13
CA GLN A 104 -14.04 10.53 -5.65
C GLN A 104 -14.69 9.17 -5.97
N PRO A 105 -15.67 8.70 -5.16
CA PRO A 105 -16.38 7.46 -5.45
C PRO A 105 -17.24 7.60 -6.71
N LEU A 106 -17.50 6.48 -7.39
CA LEU A 106 -18.36 6.43 -8.58
C LEU A 106 -19.85 6.50 -8.22
N THR A 107 -20.20 6.01 -7.03
CA THR A 107 -21.55 5.92 -6.48
C THR A 107 -21.60 6.57 -5.10
N GLN A 108 -22.78 7.02 -4.68
CA GLN A 108 -22.99 7.55 -3.32
C GLN A 108 -23.10 6.41 -2.29
N LYS A 109 -23.60 5.24 -2.73
CA LYS A 109 -23.58 4.02 -1.95
C LYS A 109 -22.19 3.39 -2.04
N VAL A 110 -21.50 3.30 -0.91
CA VAL A 110 -20.19 2.67 -0.81
C VAL A 110 -20.30 1.48 0.14
N SER A 111 -19.75 0.34 -0.26
CA SER A 111 -19.72 -0.86 0.56
C SER A 111 -18.59 -0.78 1.59
N VAL A 112 -18.75 -1.52 2.69
CA VAL A 112 -17.66 -1.66 3.68
C VAL A 112 -16.42 -2.24 3.03
N GLY A 113 -15.27 -1.58 3.22
CA GLY A 113 -13.97 -1.93 2.63
C GLY A 113 -13.59 -1.07 1.42
N ASP A 114 -14.56 -0.39 0.79
CA ASP A 114 -14.37 0.49 -0.36
C ASP A 114 -14.68 1.96 -0.02
N GLU A 115 -14.62 2.32 1.27
CA GLU A 115 -14.90 3.69 1.72
C GLU A 115 -13.84 4.68 1.19
N PRO A 116 -14.26 5.74 0.44
CA PRO A 116 -13.35 6.75 -0.04
C PRO A 116 -12.82 7.60 1.11
N ILE A 117 -11.56 8.03 0.97
CA ILE A 117 -10.91 8.91 1.94
C ILE A 117 -10.86 10.37 1.47
N ALA A 118 -10.88 11.29 2.44
CA ALA A 118 -10.60 12.71 2.25
C ALA A 118 -9.67 13.20 3.38
N ASN A 119 -8.43 12.72 3.36
CA ASN A 119 -7.48 12.90 4.45
C ASN A 119 -6.62 14.14 4.23
N THR A 120 -6.39 14.89 5.31
CA THR A 120 -5.43 16.00 5.31
C THR A 120 -4.24 15.62 6.18
N ILE A 121 -3.04 15.63 5.62
CA ILE A 121 -1.80 15.42 6.35
C ILE A 121 -1.09 16.75 6.43
N TYR A 122 -0.65 17.13 7.63
CA TYR A 122 0.32 18.20 7.79
C TYR A 122 1.47 17.74 8.65
N GLY A 123 2.65 18.29 8.42
CA GLY A 123 3.85 17.89 9.11
C GLY A 123 4.94 18.94 9.08
N PHE A 124 5.92 18.73 9.94
CA PHE A 124 7.12 19.53 10.06
C PHE A 124 8.32 18.62 10.07
N ASN A 125 9.37 19.01 9.37
CA ASN A 125 10.63 18.29 9.36
C ASN A 125 11.77 19.26 9.65
N THR A 126 12.81 18.78 10.29
CA THR A 126 14.02 19.54 10.53
C THR A 126 15.23 18.64 10.33
N SER A 127 16.29 19.19 9.77
CA SER A 127 17.56 18.50 9.69
C SER A 127 18.69 19.43 10.06
N TYR A 128 19.65 18.87 10.78
CA TYR A 128 20.88 19.53 11.18
C TYR A 128 22.05 18.61 10.84
N PHE A 129 23.05 19.13 10.15
CA PHE A 129 24.29 18.42 9.83
C PHE A 129 25.46 19.34 10.11
N SER A 130 26.45 18.87 10.88
CA SER A 130 27.67 19.66 11.10
C SER A 130 28.86 18.76 11.41
N GLU A 131 30.04 19.18 10.97
CA GLU A 131 31.29 18.50 11.29
C GLU A 131 31.72 18.80 12.74
N SER A 132 32.08 17.75 13.48
CA SER A 132 32.49 17.84 14.88
C SER A 132 33.94 17.42 15.06
N GLN A 133 34.82 18.43 15.12
CA GLN A 133 36.22 18.20 15.45
C GLN A 133 36.40 17.69 16.88
N TRP A 134 35.52 18.08 17.80
CA TRP A 134 35.53 17.56 19.17
C TRP A 134 35.35 16.04 19.20
N LEU A 135 34.38 15.52 18.45
CA LEU A 135 34.13 14.07 18.37
C LEU A 135 35.30 13.35 17.70
N THR A 136 35.83 13.93 16.63
CA THR A 136 37.03 13.43 15.93
C THR A 136 38.21 13.29 16.89
N ASN A 137 38.46 14.31 17.72
CA ASN A 137 39.55 14.32 18.68
C ASN A 137 39.32 13.34 19.83
N ALA A 138 38.08 13.21 20.31
CA ALA A 138 37.73 12.25 21.36
C ALA A 138 37.95 10.79 20.90
N LEU A 139 37.56 10.46 19.67
CA LEU A 139 37.78 9.14 19.08
C LEU A 139 39.27 8.86 18.85
N ASN A 140 40.04 9.88 18.42
CA ASN A 140 41.49 9.78 18.28
C ASN A 140 42.25 9.60 19.60
N ALA A 141 41.64 9.92 20.74
CA ALA A 141 42.24 9.72 22.05
C ALA A 141 42.11 8.27 22.57
N LEU A 142 41.33 7.42 21.90
CA LEU A 142 41.19 6.01 22.29
C LEU A 142 42.41 5.19 21.84
N PRO A 143 43.05 4.41 22.72
CA PRO A 143 44.16 3.55 22.34
C PRO A 143 43.69 2.52 21.31
N LEU A 144 44.52 2.27 20.28
CA LEU A 144 44.28 1.37 19.12
C LEU A 144 43.40 1.94 17.98
N LEU A 145 42.89 3.17 18.07
CA LEU A 145 42.14 3.85 17.00
C LEU A 145 42.91 5.05 16.44
N GLN A 146 42.97 5.19 15.12
CA GLN A 146 43.49 6.38 14.42
C GLN A 146 42.49 6.80 13.35
N VAL A 147 41.77 7.88 13.61
CA VAL A 147 40.73 8.45 12.77
C VAL A 147 41.34 9.62 11.98
N LYS A 148 41.39 9.50 10.65
CA LYS A 148 41.91 10.52 9.73
C LYS A 148 40.82 11.40 9.12
N GLU A 149 39.58 10.93 9.12
CA GLU A 149 38.45 11.62 8.53
C GLU A 149 37.69 12.45 9.59
N PRO A 150 37.20 13.65 9.24
CA PRO A 150 36.35 14.44 10.12
C PRO A 150 35.10 13.64 10.52
N SER A 151 34.76 13.65 11.80
CA SER A 151 33.50 13.12 12.29
C SER A 151 32.39 14.15 12.05
N SER A 152 31.19 13.69 11.71
CA SER A 152 30.00 14.53 11.56
C SER A 152 28.91 14.13 12.54
N ILE A 153 28.03 15.09 12.85
CA ILE A 153 26.82 14.88 13.63
C ILE A 153 25.65 15.25 12.73
N SER A 154 24.74 14.30 12.53
CA SER A 154 23.47 14.51 11.88
C SER A 154 22.33 14.33 12.87
N PHE A 155 21.33 15.21 12.78
CA PHE A 155 20.07 15.11 13.50
C PHE A 155 18.93 15.36 12.53
N GLU A 156 17.97 14.45 12.51
CA GLU A 156 16.77 14.55 11.69
C GLU A 156 15.55 14.38 12.60
N GLY A 157 14.60 15.29 12.47
CA GLY A 157 13.34 15.25 13.20
C GLY A 157 12.18 15.37 12.21
N GLU A 158 11.17 14.52 12.37
CA GLU A 158 9.95 14.56 11.57
C GLU A 158 8.74 14.43 12.48
N PHE A 159 7.73 15.25 12.20
CA PHE A 159 6.42 15.17 12.81
C PHE A 159 5.39 15.24 11.69
N ALA A 160 4.43 14.34 11.69
CA ALA A 160 3.30 14.38 10.78
C ALA A 160 2.02 13.99 11.53
N GLN A 161 0.94 14.70 11.23
CA GLN A 161 -0.38 14.42 11.74
C GLN A 161 -1.35 14.24 10.58
N LEU A 162 -2.13 13.17 10.65
CA LEU A 162 -3.21 12.87 9.72
C LEU A 162 -4.53 13.26 10.38
N ILE A 163 -5.28 14.14 9.70
CA ILE A 163 -6.68 14.43 9.98
C ILE A 163 -7.50 13.57 9.01
N PRO A 164 -8.17 12.52 9.50
CA PRO A 164 -9.01 11.69 8.65
C PRO A 164 -10.29 12.42 8.27
N GLY A 165 -10.84 12.10 7.09
CA GLY A 165 -12.11 12.65 6.62
C GLY A 165 -12.72 11.81 5.52
N HIS A 166 -13.96 12.12 5.15
CA HIS A 166 -14.69 11.50 4.06
C HIS A 166 -15.11 12.56 3.01
N PRO A 167 -15.28 12.20 1.74
CA PRO A 167 -15.73 13.14 0.73
C PRO A 167 -17.21 13.50 0.91
N ASN A 168 -17.56 14.78 0.70
CA ASN A 168 -18.93 15.31 0.82
C ASN A 168 -20.00 14.65 -0.07
N ILE A 169 -19.63 13.72 -0.95
CA ILE A 169 -20.57 13.01 -1.80
C ILE A 169 -21.20 11.81 -1.08
N ILE A 170 -20.57 11.36 0.00
CA ILE A 170 -21.17 10.47 1.00
C ILE A 170 -21.87 11.37 2.01
N GLU A 171 -23.07 10.96 2.44
CA GLU A 171 -23.91 11.70 3.39
C GLU A 171 -23.14 12.14 4.66
N ASP A 172 -23.69 13.12 5.38
CA ASP A 172 -22.98 13.90 6.41
C ASP A 172 -22.32 13.07 7.53
N GLU A 173 -22.73 11.82 7.74
CA GLU A 173 -22.17 10.92 8.76
C GLU A 173 -21.12 9.93 8.24
N GLY A 174 -20.77 9.94 6.95
CA GLY A 174 -19.76 9.02 6.40
C GLY A 174 -20.23 7.57 6.38
N GLU A 175 -21.45 7.34 5.91
CA GLU A 175 -22.09 6.02 5.93
C GLU A 175 -21.42 5.01 4.99
N SER A 176 -21.34 3.75 5.43
CA SER A 176 -20.96 2.62 4.59
C SER A 176 -21.94 1.45 4.74
N TYR A 177 -22.19 0.76 3.62
CA TYR A 177 -23.20 -0.29 3.52
C TYR A 177 -22.55 -1.67 3.74
N ILE A 178 -23.01 -2.38 4.77
CA ILE A 178 -22.62 -3.78 5.00
C ILE A 178 -23.34 -4.71 3.99
N ASP A 179 -24.61 -4.43 3.72
CA ASP A 179 -25.43 -5.11 2.70
C ASP A 179 -26.53 -4.14 2.25
N ASP A 180 -26.68 -3.95 0.94
CA ASP A 180 -27.72 -3.10 0.34
C ASP A 180 -28.88 -3.91 -0.26
N PHE A 181 -28.81 -5.25 -0.18
CA PHE A 181 -29.75 -6.20 -0.76
C PHE A 181 -29.99 -6.04 -2.28
N GLU A 182 -29.13 -5.32 -3.02
CA GLU A 182 -29.27 -5.18 -4.47
C GLU A 182 -28.99 -6.53 -5.18
N GLY A 183 -28.08 -7.34 -4.63
CA GLY A 183 -27.73 -8.67 -5.14
C GLY A 183 -28.66 -9.82 -4.71
N THR A 184 -29.67 -9.56 -3.88
CA THR A 184 -30.50 -10.63 -3.29
C THR A 184 -31.39 -11.35 -4.32
N LYS A 185 -31.61 -10.75 -5.49
CA LYS A 185 -32.40 -11.35 -6.57
C LYS A 185 -31.52 -11.74 -7.74
N ILE A 186 -31.31 -13.05 -7.89
CA ILE A 186 -30.68 -13.61 -9.08
C ILE A 186 -31.80 -13.83 -10.12
N SER A 187 -31.79 -13.03 -11.19
CA SER A 187 -32.71 -13.23 -12.31
C SER A 187 -32.22 -14.38 -13.18
N ILE A 188 -32.95 -15.50 -13.19
CA ILE A 188 -32.69 -16.60 -14.12
C ILE A 188 -33.59 -16.40 -15.34
N ASP A 189 -32.98 -16.11 -16.49
CA ASP A 189 -33.73 -15.92 -17.73
C ASP A 189 -34.16 -17.28 -18.32
N MET A 190 -35.47 -17.52 -18.39
CA MET A 190 -36.06 -18.72 -19.01
C MET A 190 -36.64 -18.47 -20.41
N ARG A 191 -36.42 -17.28 -21.00
CA ARG A 191 -37.02 -16.90 -22.30
C ARG A 191 -36.33 -17.52 -23.51
N ASN A 192 -35.25 -18.30 -23.33
CA ASN A 192 -34.55 -18.93 -24.44
C ASN A 192 -35.39 -20.05 -25.07
N TRP A 193 -36.20 -19.72 -26.08
CA TRP A 193 -37.11 -20.64 -26.76
C TRP A 193 -36.44 -21.91 -27.32
N THR A 194 -35.15 -21.84 -27.70
CA THR A 194 -34.41 -23.01 -28.21
C THR A 194 -34.06 -24.03 -27.12
N ALA A 195 -34.11 -23.62 -25.85
CA ALA A 195 -33.92 -24.51 -24.70
C ALA A 195 -35.22 -25.24 -24.30
N TRP A 196 -36.37 -24.85 -24.87
CA TRP A 196 -37.65 -25.51 -24.60
C TRP A 196 -37.85 -26.69 -25.56
N SER A 197 -38.27 -27.82 -25.01
CA SER A 197 -38.70 -28.98 -25.77
C SER A 197 -40.09 -29.42 -25.32
N LEU A 198 -40.77 -30.22 -26.14
CA LEU A 198 -42.08 -30.74 -25.79
C LEU A 198 -41.94 -31.65 -24.56
N ALA A 199 -42.67 -31.33 -23.49
CA ALA A 199 -42.71 -32.14 -22.28
C ALA A 199 -43.48 -33.45 -22.52
N SER A 200 -43.15 -34.49 -21.75
CA SER A 200 -43.99 -35.68 -21.63
C SER A 200 -45.34 -35.34 -20.98
N THR A 201 -46.33 -36.23 -21.13
CA THR A 201 -47.64 -36.10 -20.47
C THR A 201 -47.47 -35.92 -18.95
N PRO A 202 -47.97 -34.83 -18.36
CA PRO A 202 -47.90 -34.61 -16.91
C PRO A 202 -48.65 -35.71 -16.16
N GLN A 203 -48.00 -36.31 -15.17
CA GLN A 203 -48.60 -37.35 -14.32
C GLN A 203 -49.55 -36.75 -13.27
N GLY A 204 -50.44 -37.57 -12.70
CA GLY A 204 -51.37 -37.16 -11.65
C GLY A 204 -52.61 -36.43 -12.16
N GLN A 205 -53.02 -36.69 -13.41
CA GLN A 205 -54.24 -36.13 -14.01
C GLN A 205 -55.19 -37.24 -14.49
N ASP A 206 -56.45 -37.20 -14.06
CA ASP A 206 -57.47 -38.18 -14.45
C ASP A 206 -57.95 -38.05 -15.91
N MET A 207 -57.49 -37.00 -16.62
CA MET A 207 -57.92 -36.68 -17.98
C MET A 207 -57.14 -37.46 -19.06
N PHE A 208 -56.02 -38.09 -18.71
CA PHE A 208 -55.19 -38.83 -19.67
C PHE A 208 -54.94 -40.25 -19.15
N PRO A 209 -55.27 -41.29 -19.94
CA PRO A 209 -55.07 -42.68 -19.54
C PRO A 209 -53.62 -43.03 -19.17
N ASP A 210 -52.66 -42.33 -19.79
CA ASP A 210 -51.21 -42.52 -19.58
C ASP A 210 -50.62 -41.61 -18.47
N ALA A 211 -51.47 -40.84 -17.77
CA ALA A 211 -51.09 -39.93 -16.67
C ALA A 211 -51.53 -40.42 -15.28
N VAL A 212 -52.31 -41.50 -15.23
CA VAL A 212 -52.66 -42.18 -13.98
C VAL A 212 -51.58 -43.23 -13.74
N ASP A 213 -50.90 -43.14 -12.58
CA ASP A 213 -49.79 -44.02 -12.21
C ASP A 213 -50.03 -45.49 -12.59
N LYS A 214 -48.99 -46.14 -13.14
CA LYS A 214 -48.92 -47.60 -13.24
C LYS A 214 -48.58 -48.22 -11.90
#